data_AF-R9M0S8-F1
#
_entry.id   AF-R9M0S8-F1
#
_cell.length_a   1.000
_cell.length_b   1.000
_cell.length_c   1.000
_cell.angle_alpha   90.00
_cell.angle_beta   90.00
_cell.angle_gamma   90.00
#
_symmetry.space_group_name_H-M   'P 1'
#
loop_
_entity.id
_entity.type
_entity.pdbx_description
1 polymer ?
#
loop_
_entity_poly.entity_id
_entity_poly.type
_entity_poly.pdbx_seq_one_letter_code
_entity_poly.pdbx_strand_id
1 'polypeptide(L)'
;MWIDCYTLPKNQGIRCEHCGTYIRNVFVFHFDDGFSLKCGVDCFNKLVKKTNLSQYGAKALKKQADRIKSFNDMREKWTRWQTPEEAEADGCFQRIEDPDKPGFWRVRTQSEFEEEKNFILNDLIPYRISEIQKETKARFKNIRMKQD
;
A
#
# COMPACT_ATOMS: atom_id res chain seq x y z
N MET A 1 9.72 8.46 12.30
CA MET A 1 9.91 7.54 11.15
C MET A 1 8.56 7.06 10.61
N TRP A 2 8.37 6.98 9.29
CA TRP A 2 7.25 6.28 8.63
C TRP A 2 7.71 5.54 7.38
N ILE A 3 6.82 4.75 6.79
CA ILE A 3 7.12 3.91 5.62
C ILE A 3 6.14 4.21 4.50
N ASP A 4 6.62 4.19 3.26
CA ASP A 4 5.82 4.01 2.06
C ASP A 4 6.27 2.76 1.30
N CYS A 5 5.34 2.16 0.57
CA CYS A 5 5.59 0.97 -0.25
C CYS A 5 4.90 1.13 -1.59
N TYR A 6 5.59 0.94 -2.70
CA TYR A 6 4.96 0.95 -4.03
C TYR A 6 5.70 0.03 -5.00
N THR A 7 4.98 -0.37 -6.04
CA THR A 7 5.51 -1.22 -7.12
C THR A 7 5.65 -0.38 -8.37
N LEU A 8 6.85 -0.39 -8.97
CA LEU A 8 7.09 0.28 -10.25
C LEU A 8 6.57 -0.58 -11.43
N PRO A 9 6.15 0.07 -12.55
CA PRO A 9 5.71 -0.61 -13.77
C PRO A 9 6.70 -1.68 -14.27
N LYS A 10 6.23 -2.62 -15.10
CA LYS A 10 7.05 -3.77 -15.58
C LYS A 10 8.36 -3.38 -16.24
N ASN A 11 8.39 -2.23 -16.93
CA ASN A 11 9.54 -1.74 -17.67
C ASN A 11 10.30 -0.62 -16.94
N GLN A 12 10.02 -0.43 -15.66
CA GLN A 12 10.65 0.59 -14.83
C GLN A 12 11.24 -0.06 -13.57
N GLY A 13 12.15 0.64 -12.93
CA GLY A 13 12.82 0.19 -11.71
C GLY A 13 13.89 1.18 -11.29
N ILE A 14 14.36 1.02 -10.07
CA ILE A 14 15.41 1.85 -9.47
C ILE A 14 16.49 0.95 -8.88
N ARG A 15 17.66 1.53 -8.57
CA ARG A 15 18.67 0.83 -7.76
C ARG A 15 18.34 1.00 -6.28
N CYS A 16 18.43 -0.09 -5.52
CA CYS A 16 18.35 -0.07 -4.08
C CYS A 16 19.48 0.81 -3.52
N GLU A 17 19.14 1.81 -2.71
CA GLU A 17 20.11 2.76 -2.16
C GLU A 17 21.03 2.08 -1.12
N HIS A 18 20.61 0.93 -0.57
CA HIS A 18 21.41 0.17 0.39
C HIS A 18 22.37 -0.85 -0.26
N CYS A 19 22.00 -1.50 -1.36
CA CYS A 19 22.80 -2.61 -1.94
C CYS A 19 23.05 -2.53 -3.45
N GLY A 20 22.55 -1.50 -4.14
CA GLY A 20 22.74 -1.28 -5.58
C GLY A 20 21.93 -2.19 -6.50
N THR A 21 21.26 -3.23 -6.00
CA THR A 21 20.43 -4.15 -6.79
C THR A 21 19.27 -3.42 -7.46
N TYR A 22 18.96 -3.78 -8.71
CA TYR A 22 17.79 -3.26 -9.43
C TYR A 22 16.50 -3.83 -8.82
N ILE A 23 15.58 -2.95 -8.42
CA ILE A 23 14.35 -3.29 -7.71
C ILE A 23 13.13 -2.63 -8.35
N ARG A 24 11.98 -3.29 -8.21
CA ARG A 24 10.66 -2.79 -8.63
C ARG A 24 9.71 -2.59 -7.46
N ASN A 25 9.77 -3.46 -6.46
CA ASN A 25 9.05 -3.31 -5.21
C ASN A 25 9.89 -2.43 -4.29
N VAL A 26 9.48 -1.17 -4.13
CA VAL A 26 10.22 -0.16 -3.40
C VAL A 26 9.60 0.04 -2.03
N PHE A 27 10.42 -0.09 -0.99
CA PHE A 27 10.12 0.30 0.38
C PHE A 27 10.91 1.57 0.67
N VAL A 28 10.22 2.61 1.12
CA VAL A 28 10.83 3.89 1.49
C VAL A 28 10.72 4.04 3.00
N PHE A 29 11.86 4.11 3.68
CA PHE A 29 11.91 4.60 5.04
C PHE A 29 12.03 6.11 5.01
N HIS A 30 11.17 6.79 5.75
CA HIS A 30 11.27 8.22 5.97
C HIS A 30 11.64 8.46 7.42
N PHE A 31 12.75 9.12 7.64
CA PHE A 31 13.26 9.49 8.95
C PHE A 31 12.83 10.93 9.30
N ASP A 32 12.83 11.25 10.60
CA ASP A 32 12.30 12.53 11.07
C ASP A 32 13.23 13.73 10.78
N ASP A 33 14.48 13.46 10.38
CA ASP A 33 15.47 14.43 9.93
C ASP A 33 15.32 14.80 8.43
N GLY A 34 14.30 14.26 7.75
CA GLY A 34 14.06 14.47 6.32
C GLY A 34 14.88 13.55 5.41
N PHE A 35 15.72 12.67 5.95
CA PHE A 35 16.36 11.63 5.17
C PHE A 35 15.35 10.54 4.79
N SER A 36 15.42 10.07 3.54
CA SER A 36 14.63 8.94 3.07
C SER A 36 15.53 7.90 2.42
N LEU A 37 15.23 6.62 2.65
CA LEU A 37 15.98 5.49 2.10
C LEU A 37 15.06 4.55 1.32
N LYS A 38 15.33 4.41 0.02
CA LYS A 38 14.61 3.51 -0.91
C LYS A 38 15.34 2.17 -1.02
N CYS A 39 14.66 1.10 -0.67
CA CYS A 39 15.25 -0.23 -0.68
C CYS A 39 14.27 -1.31 -1.16
N GLY A 40 14.82 -2.46 -1.57
CA GLY A 40 14.03 -3.63 -1.91
C GLY A 40 13.59 -4.40 -0.67
N VAL A 41 12.67 -5.36 -0.84
CA VAL A 41 12.13 -6.22 0.22
C VAL A 41 13.23 -6.85 1.09
N ASP A 42 14.30 -7.35 0.47
CA ASP A 42 15.37 -8.03 1.20
C ASP A 42 16.19 -7.07 2.06
N CYS A 43 16.50 -5.88 1.52
CA CYS A 43 17.19 -4.84 2.27
C CYS A 43 16.29 -4.28 3.37
N PHE A 44 14.99 -4.10 3.12
CA PHE A 44 14.02 -3.73 4.14
C PHE A 44 14.08 -4.70 5.33
N ASN A 45 13.96 -6.01 5.08
CA ASN A 45 14.00 -7.01 6.15
C ASN A 45 15.34 -7.01 6.92
N LYS A 46 16.47 -6.76 6.24
CA LYS A 46 17.79 -6.64 6.89
C LYS A 46 17.90 -5.37 7.73
N LEU A 47 17.46 -4.23 7.20
CA LEU A 47 17.49 -2.94 7.87
C LEU A 47 16.62 -2.94 9.13
N VAL A 48 15.40 -3.49 9.05
CA VAL A 48 14.52 -3.64 10.23
C VAL A 48 15.23 -4.44 11.34
N LYS A 49 15.98 -5.49 11.00
CA LYS A 49 16.76 -6.27 11.99
C LYS A 49 17.94 -5.49 12.59
N LYS A 50 18.49 -4.51 11.87
CA LYS A 50 19.54 -3.60 12.37
C LYS A 50 19.02 -2.46 13.24
N THR A 51 17.70 -2.28 13.35
CA THR A 51 17.12 -1.28 14.26
C THR A 51 17.13 -1.75 15.72
N ASN A 52 16.87 -0.83 16.64
CA ASN A 52 16.58 -1.13 18.05
C ASN A 52 15.16 -1.69 18.29
N LEU A 53 14.43 -2.09 17.25
CA LEU A 53 13.10 -2.67 17.41
C LEU A 53 13.15 -4.02 18.14
N SER A 54 12.16 -4.24 19.01
CA SER A 54 11.85 -5.59 19.47
C SER A 54 11.35 -6.45 18.31
N GLN A 55 11.39 -7.77 18.45
CA GLN A 55 10.84 -8.69 17.45
C GLN A 55 9.35 -8.39 17.17
N TYR A 56 8.60 -8.01 18.20
CA TYR A 56 7.20 -7.59 18.07
C TYR A 56 7.09 -6.26 17.30
N GLY A 57 7.95 -5.28 17.59
CA GLY A 57 8.00 -4.01 16.86
C GLY A 57 8.33 -4.18 15.37
N ALA A 58 9.29 -5.04 15.05
CA ALA A 58 9.64 -5.40 13.67
C ALA A 58 8.47 -6.07 12.92
N LYS A 59 7.77 -7.02 13.57
CA LYS A 59 6.56 -7.64 13.01
C LYS A 59 5.45 -6.61 12.77
N ALA A 60 5.23 -5.70 13.72
CA ALA A 60 4.24 -4.65 13.59
C ALA A 60 4.57 -3.69 12.44
N LEU A 61 5.83 -3.27 12.31
CA LEU A 61 6.29 -2.41 11.22
C LEU A 61 6.09 -3.07 9.85
N LYS A 62 6.45 -4.35 9.73
CA LYS A 62 6.21 -5.13 8.51
C LYS A 62 4.72 -5.22 8.19
N LYS A 63 3.87 -5.48 9.18
CA LYS A 63 2.42 -5.52 9.00
C LYS A 63 1.87 -4.18 8.47
N GLN A 64 2.37 -3.04 8.96
CA GLN A 64 1.94 -1.74 8.44
C GLN A 64 2.42 -1.51 7.00
N ALA A 65 3.65 -1.90 6.69
CA ALA A 65 4.18 -1.84 5.33
C ALA A 65 3.38 -2.71 4.35
N ASP A 66 3.01 -3.94 4.75
CA ASP A 66 2.18 -4.85 3.95
C ASP A 66 0.76 -4.28 3.72
N ARG A 67 0.18 -3.61 4.72
CA ARG A 67 -1.12 -2.93 4.57
C ARG A 67 -1.05 -1.78 3.58
N ILE A 68 -0.04 -0.90 3.68
CA ILE A 68 0.17 0.20 2.73
C ILE A 68 0.32 -0.37 1.32
N LYS A 69 1.14 -1.42 1.16
CA LYS A 69 1.32 -2.09 -0.12
C LYS A 69 -0.02 -2.60 -0.66
N SER A 70 -0.82 -3.29 0.15
CA SER A 70 -2.15 -3.78 -0.26
C SER A 70 -3.09 -2.67 -0.73
N PHE A 71 -3.04 -1.48 -0.11
CA PHE A 71 -3.83 -0.33 -0.55
C PHE A 71 -3.30 0.29 -1.86
N ASN A 72 -1.99 0.29 -2.08
CA ASN A 72 -1.42 0.72 -3.35
C ASN A 72 -1.69 -0.27 -4.50
N ASP A 73 -1.62 -1.59 -4.21
CA ASP A 73 -2.01 -2.63 -5.16
C ASP A 73 -3.52 -2.51 -5.51
N MET A 74 -4.37 -2.21 -4.51
CA MET A 74 -5.78 -1.89 -4.72
C MET A 74 -5.96 -0.65 -5.60
N ARG A 75 -5.21 0.43 -5.33
CA ARG A 75 -5.25 1.65 -6.15
C ARG A 75 -4.91 1.36 -7.61
N GLU A 76 -3.85 0.58 -7.87
CA GLU A 76 -3.46 0.20 -9.24
C GLU A 76 -4.61 -0.52 -9.96
N LYS A 77 -5.26 -1.48 -9.29
CA LYS A 77 -6.41 -2.20 -9.83
C LYS A 77 -7.60 -1.29 -10.15
N TRP A 78 -7.99 -0.43 -9.22
CA TRP A 78 -9.10 0.50 -9.42
C TRP A 78 -8.82 1.55 -10.49
N THR A 79 -7.56 1.98 -10.63
CA THR A 79 -7.16 2.89 -11.70
C THR A 79 -7.27 2.24 -13.08
N ARG A 80 -6.92 0.95 -13.22
CA ARG A 80 -6.94 0.27 -14.53
C ARG A 80 -8.34 -0.11 -15.02
N TRP A 81 -9.26 -0.50 -14.13
CA TRP A 81 -10.58 -0.97 -14.54
C TRP A 81 -11.40 0.19 -15.08
N GLN A 82 -11.98 0.01 -16.26
CA GLN A 82 -12.83 1.01 -16.91
C GLN A 82 -14.31 0.68 -16.75
N THR A 83 -14.66 -0.60 -16.62
CA THR A 83 -16.05 -1.05 -16.46
C THR A 83 -16.21 -1.98 -15.26
N PRO A 84 -17.43 -2.12 -14.70
CA PRO A 84 -17.68 -3.06 -13.61
C PRO A 84 -17.48 -4.53 -14.03
N GLU A 85 -17.71 -4.89 -15.29
CA GLU A 85 -17.47 -6.25 -15.79
C GLU A 85 -15.98 -6.59 -15.82
N GLU A 86 -15.11 -5.65 -16.21
CA GLU A 86 -13.65 -5.83 -16.13
C GLU A 86 -13.18 -6.04 -14.69
N ALA A 87 -13.75 -5.29 -13.74
CA ALA A 87 -13.43 -5.43 -12.34
C ALA A 87 -13.91 -6.79 -11.79
N GLU A 88 -15.10 -7.25 -12.18
CA GLU A 88 -15.64 -8.55 -11.77
C GLU A 88 -14.84 -9.73 -12.35
N ALA A 89 -14.44 -9.64 -13.62
CA ALA A 89 -13.57 -10.63 -14.25
C ALA A 89 -12.20 -10.76 -13.56
N ASP A 90 -11.71 -9.69 -12.92
CA ASP A 90 -10.48 -9.70 -12.11
C ASP A 90 -10.72 -10.06 -10.63
N GLY A 91 -11.92 -10.49 -10.28
CA GLY A 91 -12.29 -10.95 -8.93
C GLY A 91 -12.66 -9.84 -7.95
N CYS A 92 -12.94 -8.62 -8.44
CA CYS A 92 -13.53 -7.56 -7.62
C CYS A 92 -15.06 -7.70 -7.63
N PHE A 93 -15.67 -7.97 -6.48
CA PHE A 93 -17.12 -8.16 -6.42
C PHE A 93 -17.86 -6.85 -6.74
N GLN A 94 -18.46 -6.79 -7.92
CA GLN A 94 -19.23 -5.62 -8.42
C GLN A 94 -20.75 -5.81 -8.34
N ARG A 95 -21.22 -6.88 -7.72
CA ARG A 95 -22.65 -7.15 -7.63
C ARG A 95 -23.26 -6.42 -6.44
N ILE A 96 -24.37 -5.74 -6.69
CA ILE A 96 -25.20 -5.09 -5.69
C ILE A 96 -26.62 -5.63 -5.78
N GLU A 97 -27.38 -5.50 -4.69
CA GLU A 97 -28.79 -5.85 -4.69
C GLU A 97 -29.55 -4.93 -5.67
N ASP A 98 -30.44 -5.53 -6.46
CA ASP A 98 -31.27 -4.78 -7.39
C ASP A 98 -32.31 -3.98 -6.60
N PRO A 99 -32.28 -2.63 -6.66
CA PRO A 99 -33.22 -1.80 -5.90
C PRO A 99 -34.68 -2.05 -6.29
N ASP A 100 -34.93 -2.51 -7.51
CA ASP A 100 -36.28 -2.79 -8.02
C ASP A 100 -36.73 -4.23 -7.73
N LYS A 101 -35.80 -5.11 -7.33
CA LYS A 101 -36.05 -6.54 -7.10
C LYS A 101 -35.25 -7.05 -5.89
N PRO A 102 -35.75 -6.81 -4.67
CA PRO A 102 -35.12 -7.32 -3.44
C PRO A 102 -34.84 -8.82 -3.52
N GLY A 103 -33.65 -9.23 -3.09
CA GLY A 103 -33.15 -10.60 -3.17
C GLY A 103 -32.48 -10.99 -4.49
N PHE A 104 -32.53 -10.13 -5.52
CA PHE A 104 -31.80 -10.33 -6.77
C PHE A 104 -30.54 -9.46 -6.80
N TRP A 105 -29.48 -9.98 -7.44
CA TRP A 105 -28.18 -9.31 -7.53
C TRP A 105 -27.87 -8.99 -8.99
N ARG A 106 -27.51 -7.74 -9.25
CA ARG A 106 -27.04 -7.28 -10.56
C ARG A 106 -25.64 -6.71 -10.46
N VAL A 107 -24.93 -6.68 -11.58
CA VAL A 107 -23.69 -5.91 -11.69
C VAL A 107 -24.05 -4.43 -11.55
N ARG A 108 -23.16 -3.65 -10.92
CA ARG A 108 -23.26 -2.18 -10.91
C ARG A 108 -23.41 -1.64 -12.32
N THR A 109 -24.20 -0.58 -12.46
CA THR A 109 -24.20 0.25 -13.66
C THR A 109 -22.87 1.00 -13.77
N GLN A 110 -22.58 1.55 -14.95
CA GLN A 110 -21.36 2.33 -15.16
C GLN A 110 -21.27 3.56 -14.23
N SER A 111 -22.38 4.25 -13.97
CA SER A 111 -22.39 5.41 -13.07
C SER A 111 -22.12 5.02 -11.61
N GLU A 112 -22.73 3.94 -11.12
CA GLU A 112 -22.49 3.42 -9.76
C GLU A 112 -21.03 2.95 -9.60
N PHE A 113 -20.46 2.35 -10.65
CA PHE A 113 -19.07 1.95 -10.67
C PHE A 113 -18.12 3.15 -10.63
N GLU A 114 -18.41 4.21 -11.37
CA GLU A 114 -17.60 5.44 -11.38
C GLU A 114 -17.68 6.19 -10.04
N GLU A 115 -18.85 6.25 -9.42
CA GLU A 115 -19.03 6.79 -8.07
C GLU A 115 -18.19 6.03 -7.05
N GLU A 116 -18.26 4.70 -7.06
CA GLU A 116 -17.44 3.88 -6.15
C GLU A 116 -15.95 4.02 -6.47
N LYS A 117 -15.55 3.99 -7.74
CA LYS A 117 -14.17 4.19 -8.16
C LYS A 117 -13.61 5.51 -7.65
N ASN A 118 -14.39 6.60 -7.74
CA ASN A 118 -14.00 7.90 -7.22
C ASN A 118 -13.84 7.88 -5.69
N PHE A 119 -14.80 7.31 -4.96
CA PHE A 119 -14.71 7.16 -3.51
C PHE A 119 -13.49 6.34 -3.09
N ILE A 120 -13.24 5.19 -3.75
CA ILE A 120 -12.12 4.31 -3.43
C ILE A 120 -10.78 5.02 -3.64
N LEU A 121 -10.60 5.67 -4.80
CA LEU A 121 -9.33 6.27 -5.20
C LEU A 121 -9.02 7.56 -4.45
N ASN A 122 -10.03 8.40 -4.22
CA ASN A 122 -9.84 9.75 -3.69
C ASN A 122 -10.09 9.88 -2.19
N ASP A 123 -10.97 9.04 -1.62
CA ASP A 123 -11.34 9.12 -0.21
C ASP A 123 -10.78 7.95 0.60
N LEU A 124 -11.19 6.71 0.26
CA LEU A 124 -10.92 5.54 1.09
C LEU A 124 -9.43 5.22 1.18
N ILE A 125 -8.76 5.03 0.03
CA ILE A 125 -7.35 4.63 0.00
C ILE A 125 -6.46 5.71 0.64
N PRO A 126 -6.57 7.01 0.27
CA PRO A 126 -5.77 8.05 0.91
C PRO A 126 -5.99 8.13 2.42
N TYR A 127 -7.25 8.07 2.87
CA TYR A 127 -7.57 8.07 4.31
C TYR A 127 -6.91 6.89 5.04
N ARG A 128 -7.05 5.67 4.51
CA ARG A 128 -6.50 4.46 5.14
C ARG A 128 -4.98 4.47 5.21
N ILE A 129 -4.30 4.92 4.15
CA ILE A 129 -2.84 5.06 4.14
C ILE A 129 -2.41 6.11 5.17
N SER A 130 -3.07 7.27 5.21
CA SER A 130 -2.81 8.33 6.19
C SER A 130 -2.93 7.81 7.64
N GLU A 131 -3.99 7.07 7.96
CA GLU A 131 -4.17 6.50 9.30
C GLU A 131 -3.06 5.51 9.66
N ILE A 132 -2.66 4.64 8.73
CA ILE A 132 -1.53 3.72 8.94
C ILE A 132 -0.23 4.49 9.17
N GLN A 133 0.02 5.53 8.38
CA GLN A 133 1.22 6.37 8.51
C GLN A 133 1.23 7.10 9.86
N LYS A 134 0.10 7.66 10.31
CA LYS A 134 -0.02 8.29 11.64
C LYS A 134 0.27 7.29 12.76
N GLU A 135 -0.32 6.09 12.71
CA GLU A 135 -0.06 5.02 13.69
C GLU A 135 1.43 4.63 13.68
N THR A 136 2.01 4.48 12.50
CA THR A 136 3.43 4.14 12.31
C THR A 136 4.33 5.23 12.91
N LYS A 137 4.08 6.51 12.61
CA LYS A 137 4.83 7.64 13.18
C LYS A 137 4.78 7.64 14.70
N ALA A 138 3.57 7.53 15.27
CA ALA A 138 3.39 7.55 16.72
C ALA A 138 4.11 6.38 17.41
N ARG A 139 3.99 5.18 16.85
CA ARG A 139 4.55 3.94 17.43
C ARG A 139 6.06 3.84 17.29
N PHE A 140 6.65 4.45 16.27
CA PHE A 140 8.04 4.25 15.87
C PHE A 140 8.90 5.52 15.88
N LYS A 141 8.43 6.60 16.53
CA LYS A 141 9.14 7.89 16.67
C LYS A 141 10.55 7.81 17.29
N ASN A 142 10.83 6.78 18.09
CA ASN A 142 12.11 6.63 18.80
C ASN A 142 13.00 5.51 18.23
N ILE A 143 12.68 4.99 17.04
CA ILE A 143 13.53 3.99 16.40
C ILE A 143 14.85 4.64 16.00
N ARG A 144 15.95 3.94 16.29
CA ARG A 144 17.28 4.27 15.78
C ARG A 144 17.87 3.05 15.10
N MET A 145 18.66 3.27 14.06
CA MET A 145 19.55 2.24 13.56
C MET A 145 20.66 2.01 14.58
N LYS A 146 21.00 0.74 14.85
CA LYS A 146 22.22 0.43 15.61
C LYS A 146 23.40 0.89 14.77
N GLN A 147 24.24 1.75 15.33
CA GLN A 147 25.55 2.05 14.75
C GLN A 147 26.39 0.79 14.92
N ASP A 148 26.97 0.32 13.81
CA ASP A 148 27.96 -0.77 13.81
C ASP A 148 29.24 -0.30 14.52
#